data_AF-A0AAW9KWR7-F1
#
_entry.id   AF-A0AAW9KWR7-F1
#
_cell.length_a   1.000
_cell.length_b   1.000
_cell.length_c   1.000
_cell.angle_alpha   90.00
_cell.angle_beta   90.00
_cell.angle_gamma   90.00
#
_symmetry.space_group_name_H-M   'P 1'
#
loop_
_entity.id
_entity.type
_entity.pdbx_description
1 polymer ?
#
loop_
_entity_poly.entity_id
_entity_poly.type
_entity_poly.pdbx_seq_one_letter_code
_entity_poly.pdbx_strand_id
1 'polypeptide(L)'
;MGRSSTPSPPEEAPTPSGTRAARPSLSGTRSPIPARGGPSGSTHPSASPGTTTHWTPRRTGPGPSVAGDKRPKSTRFVTTRKGDQVLDEASLARARRLAGLKGYVTNMPTRLMDAAEVVSSYHELWHVEQSFRMSKHDLRARPVFHHTRDAIEAHLTMVMAALAVARYLQEATGMSIARIVRELRGLQEVVININGHHINAAPQLTPKAEQILTALSTPPPAH
;
A
#
# COMPACT_ATOMS: atom_id res chain seq x y z
N MET A 1 1.19 16.98 -77.42
CA MET A 1 2.03 18.07 -76.90
C MET A 1 1.29 18.70 -75.73
N GLY A 2 1.95 18.85 -74.58
CA GLY A 2 1.39 19.43 -73.36
C GLY A 2 1.62 18.51 -72.16
N ARG A 3 2.54 18.91 -71.28
CA ARG A 3 3.26 18.07 -70.31
C ARG A 3 2.53 17.93 -68.97
N SER A 4 2.78 16.79 -68.34
CA SER A 4 2.59 16.46 -66.92
C SER A 4 3.24 17.49 -65.97
N SER A 5 2.59 17.77 -64.84
CA SER A 5 3.24 18.33 -63.65
C SER A 5 2.50 17.86 -62.39
N THR A 6 3.07 16.85 -61.75
CA THR A 6 2.79 16.41 -60.38
C THR A 6 3.29 17.46 -59.37
N PRO A 7 2.53 17.83 -58.32
CA PRO A 7 3.04 18.67 -57.25
C PRO A 7 3.86 17.86 -56.23
N SER A 8 5.05 18.36 -55.91
CA SER A 8 5.96 17.86 -54.86
C SER A 8 5.43 18.16 -53.44
N PRO A 9 5.81 17.37 -52.41
CA PRO A 9 5.40 17.60 -51.03
C PRO A 9 6.15 18.77 -50.36
N PRO A 10 5.62 19.36 -49.27
CA PRO A 10 6.25 20.47 -48.56
C PRO A 10 7.47 20.04 -47.72
N GLU A 11 8.43 20.96 -47.72
CA GLU A 11 9.79 20.91 -47.21
C GLU A 11 9.87 20.85 -45.66
N GLU A 12 10.74 19.96 -45.18
CA GLU A 12 11.01 19.65 -43.78
C GLU A 12 11.88 20.74 -43.13
N ALA A 13 11.47 21.23 -41.97
CA ALA A 13 12.17 22.30 -41.24
C ALA A 13 13.50 21.80 -40.62
N PRO A 14 14.57 22.64 -40.58
CA PRO A 14 15.90 22.20 -40.18
C PRO A 14 16.03 21.95 -38.67
N THR A 15 16.58 20.78 -38.34
CA THR A 15 17.08 20.41 -37.00
C THR A 15 18.29 21.27 -36.58
N PRO A 16 18.31 21.86 -35.37
CA PRO A 16 19.51 22.50 -34.86
C PRO A 16 20.53 21.48 -34.34
N SER A 17 21.61 21.33 -35.08
CA SER A 17 22.87 20.70 -34.71
C SER A 17 23.52 21.42 -33.53
N GLY A 18 23.40 20.83 -32.33
CA GLY A 18 24.08 21.27 -31.10
C GLY A 18 25.30 20.40 -30.80
N THR A 19 26.48 20.92 -31.12
CA THR A 19 27.79 20.42 -30.67
C THR A 19 27.82 20.30 -29.14
N ARG A 20 27.89 19.07 -28.62
CA ARG A 20 28.18 18.83 -27.19
C ARG A 20 29.61 18.36 -27.02
N ALA A 21 30.40 19.27 -26.45
CA ALA A 21 31.79 19.08 -26.08
C ALA A 21 32.02 17.83 -25.23
N ALA A 22 33.13 17.15 -25.52
CA ALA A 22 33.70 16.06 -24.75
C ALA A 22 33.90 16.48 -23.29
N ARG A 23 33.43 15.65 -22.35
CA ARG A 23 33.71 15.79 -20.91
C ARG A 23 34.88 14.89 -20.52
N PRO A 24 35.82 15.37 -19.69
CA PRO A 24 37.02 14.63 -19.32
C PRO A 24 36.72 13.48 -18.36
N SER A 25 37.50 12.41 -18.52
CA SER A 25 37.55 11.24 -17.64
C SER A 25 37.97 11.62 -16.24
N LEU A 26 37.09 11.42 -15.26
CA LEU A 26 37.43 11.53 -13.83
C LEU A 26 37.86 10.17 -13.31
N SER A 27 39.17 9.96 -13.27
CA SER A 27 39.84 8.94 -12.46
C SER A 27 39.69 9.32 -10.97
N GLY A 28 38.70 8.72 -10.30
CA GLY A 28 38.49 8.83 -8.86
C GLY A 28 38.94 7.57 -8.15
N THR A 29 40.00 7.67 -7.39
CA THR A 29 40.55 6.67 -6.46
C THR A 29 39.50 6.23 -5.44
N ARG A 30 39.21 4.92 -5.40
CA ARG A 30 38.42 4.28 -4.35
C ARG A 30 39.25 4.21 -3.05
N SER A 31 38.85 4.93 -2.03
CA SER A 31 39.27 4.64 -0.65
C SER A 31 38.40 3.52 -0.06
N PRO A 32 38.96 2.54 0.66
CA PRO A 32 38.21 1.42 1.21
C PRO A 32 37.46 1.80 2.50
N ILE A 33 36.21 1.33 2.60
CA ILE A 33 35.37 1.40 3.80
C ILE A 33 35.87 0.33 4.80
N PRO A 34 36.11 0.65 6.08
CA PRO A 34 36.55 -0.34 7.06
C PRO A 34 35.42 -1.30 7.44
N ALA A 35 35.68 -2.60 7.30
CA ALA A 35 34.83 -3.69 7.74
C ALA A 35 34.81 -3.76 9.27
N ARG A 36 33.64 -3.52 9.89
CA ARG A 36 33.42 -3.75 11.32
C ARG A 36 33.08 -5.22 11.54
N GLY A 37 34.10 -6.04 11.80
CA GLY A 37 33.93 -7.40 12.29
C GLY A 37 33.50 -7.42 13.75
N GLY A 38 32.36 -8.04 14.04
CA GLY A 38 31.94 -8.44 15.37
C GLY A 38 32.01 -9.97 15.49
N PRO A 39 32.58 -10.52 16.59
CA PRO A 39 32.79 -11.96 16.69
C PRO A 39 31.49 -12.74 16.92
N SER A 40 31.36 -13.81 16.14
CA SER A 40 30.41 -14.89 16.29
C SER A 40 30.61 -15.62 17.63
N GLY A 41 29.56 -15.69 18.43
CA GLY A 41 29.49 -16.54 19.62
C GLY A 41 28.10 -17.14 19.75
N SER A 42 27.87 -18.27 19.07
CA SER A 42 26.71 -19.12 19.30
C SER A 42 26.98 -19.97 20.53
N THR A 43 26.36 -19.64 21.66
CA THR A 43 26.31 -20.52 22.84
C THR A 43 24.89 -21.04 22.98
N HIS A 44 24.67 -22.30 22.60
CA HIS A 44 23.47 -23.04 22.98
C HIS A 44 23.50 -23.28 24.49
N PRO A 45 22.43 -22.95 25.25
CA PRO A 45 22.31 -23.45 26.61
C PRO A 45 21.94 -24.93 26.57
N SER A 46 22.80 -25.75 27.17
CA SER A 46 22.56 -27.15 27.47
C SER A 46 21.39 -27.30 28.45
N ALA A 47 20.45 -28.19 28.12
CA ALA A 47 19.32 -28.52 28.96
C ALA A 47 19.73 -29.60 29.98
N SER A 48 19.64 -29.27 31.28
CA SER A 48 19.61 -30.26 32.35
C SER A 48 18.15 -30.64 32.65
N PRO A 49 17.82 -31.93 32.84
CA PRO A 49 16.45 -32.37 33.00
C PRO A 49 15.99 -32.25 34.46
N GLY A 50 14.75 -31.81 34.66
CA GLY A 50 13.99 -32.05 35.89
C GLY A 50 13.85 -30.85 36.83
N THR A 51 12.98 -29.91 36.47
CA THR A 51 12.26 -29.11 37.49
C THR A 51 10.82 -28.92 37.04
N THR A 52 9.89 -29.55 37.76
CA THR A 52 8.45 -29.32 37.62
C THR A 52 8.13 -27.88 38.03
N THR A 53 7.99 -26.99 37.05
CA THR A 53 7.55 -25.61 37.29
C THR A 53 6.05 -25.61 37.54
N HIS A 54 5.66 -25.58 38.82
CA HIS A 54 4.31 -25.20 39.20
C HIS A 54 4.08 -23.74 38.75
N TRP A 55 3.06 -23.53 37.92
CA TRP A 55 2.69 -22.19 37.47
C TRP A 55 1.96 -21.47 38.61
N THR A 56 2.56 -20.42 39.16
CA THR A 56 1.87 -19.49 40.07
C THR A 56 1.38 -18.27 39.28
N PRO A 57 0.09 -17.88 39.41
CA PRO A 57 -0.40 -16.67 38.78
C PRO A 57 0.35 -15.46 39.35
N ARG A 58 0.96 -14.68 38.45
CA ARG A 58 1.60 -13.42 38.81
C ARG A 58 0.53 -12.47 39.34
N ARG A 59 0.48 -12.28 40.67
CA ARG A 59 -0.26 -11.18 41.31
C ARG A 59 0.28 -9.86 40.74
N THR A 60 -0.50 -9.18 39.91
CA THR A 60 -0.24 -7.80 39.50
C THR A 60 -0.59 -6.87 40.66
N GLY A 61 0.31 -6.79 41.65
CA GLY A 61 0.36 -5.68 42.60
C GLY A 61 1.47 -4.69 42.18
N PRO A 62 1.38 -3.40 42.53
CA PRO A 62 2.45 -2.45 42.26
C PRO A 62 3.68 -2.84 43.10
N GLY A 63 4.81 -3.09 42.42
CA GLY A 63 6.08 -3.35 43.08
C GLY A 63 6.64 -2.09 43.77
N PRO A 64 7.51 -2.24 44.79
CA PRO A 64 8.10 -1.10 45.48
C PRO A 64 8.98 -0.29 44.52
N SER A 65 8.76 1.02 44.50
CA SER A 65 9.48 1.97 43.65
C SER A 65 10.72 2.47 44.40
N VAL A 66 11.91 2.16 43.89
CA VAL A 66 13.17 2.76 44.35
C VAL A 66 13.36 4.09 43.60
N ALA A 67 13.54 5.18 44.38
CA ALA A 67 13.95 6.54 44.01
C ALA A 67 13.14 7.25 42.90
N GLY A 68 12.60 8.43 43.25
CA GLY A 68 11.65 9.20 42.46
C GLY A 68 12.07 9.53 41.03
N ASP A 69 11.18 9.24 40.07
CA ASP A 69 10.62 10.23 39.14
C ASP A 69 9.66 9.59 38.11
N LYS A 70 8.77 8.70 38.57
CA LYS A 70 7.57 8.35 37.80
C LYS A 70 6.38 8.28 38.73
N ARG A 71 5.43 9.21 38.56
CA ARG A 71 4.13 9.11 39.22
C ARG A 71 3.53 7.74 38.87
N PRO A 72 3.11 6.93 39.87
CA PRO A 72 2.42 5.68 39.58
C PRO A 72 1.21 5.98 38.69
N LYS A 73 1.02 5.17 37.64
CA LYS A 73 -0.15 5.29 36.77
C LYS A 73 -1.40 5.20 37.65
N SER A 74 -2.20 6.25 37.68
CA SER A 74 -3.43 6.25 38.45
C SER A 74 -4.35 5.14 37.94
N THR A 75 -4.89 4.36 38.87
CA THR A 75 -5.90 3.36 38.56
C THR A 75 -7.16 4.07 38.07
N ARG A 76 -7.71 3.62 36.94
CA ARG A 76 -8.93 4.19 36.35
C ARG A 76 -10.08 4.12 37.37
N PHE A 77 -10.75 5.24 37.60
CA PHE A 77 -11.82 5.43 38.61
C PHE A 77 -11.34 5.51 40.07
N VAL A 78 -10.05 5.71 40.35
CA VAL A 78 -9.58 5.99 41.72
C VAL A 78 -9.23 7.47 41.83
N THR A 79 -9.71 8.12 42.89
CA THR A 79 -9.38 9.49 43.25
C THR A 79 -8.74 9.52 44.64
N THR A 80 -7.84 10.48 44.87
CA THR A 80 -7.21 10.65 46.17
C THR A 80 -7.97 11.70 46.97
N ARG A 81 -8.49 11.33 48.14
CA ARG A 81 -9.09 12.27 49.10
C ARG A 81 -8.31 12.21 50.41
N LYS A 82 -7.76 13.34 50.84
CA LYS A 82 -6.97 13.47 52.09
C LYS A 82 -5.82 12.44 52.24
N GLY A 83 -5.21 12.04 51.12
CA GLY A 83 -4.12 11.05 51.11
C GLY A 83 -4.57 9.60 50.90
N ASP A 84 -5.85 9.30 51.08
CA ASP A 84 -6.41 7.97 50.86
C ASP A 84 -6.90 7.80 49.42
N GLN A 85 -6.69 6.60 48.87
CA GLN A 85 -7.24 6.21 47.57
C GLN A 85 -8.68 5.73 47.75
N VAL A 86 -9.62 6.45 47.15
CA VAL A 86 -11.06 6.18 47.21
C VAL A 86 -11.59 5.95 45.80
N LEU A 87 -12.55 5.04 45.66
CA LEU A 87 -13.24 4.81 44.40
C LEU A 87 -14.09 6.04 44.02
N ASP A 88 -13.90 6.54 42.81
CA ASP A 88 -14.74 7.56 42.19
C ASP A 88 -15.97 6.91 41.56
N GLU A 89 -16.97 6.67 42.41
CA GLU A 89 -18.28 6.12 42.03
C GLU A 89 -18.96 6.94 40.92
N ALA A 90 -18.76 8.26 40.88
CA ALA A 90 -19.38 9.12 39.89
C ALA A 90 -18.79 8.91 38.49
N SER A 91 -17.46 8.83 38.37
CA SER A 91 -16.83 8.53 37.07
C SER A 91 -17.05 7.08 36.64
N LEU A 92 -17.11 6.13 37.58
CA LEU A 92 -17.48 4.75 37.30
C LEU A 92 -18.91 4.65 36.77
N ALA A 93 -19.89 5.28 37.43
CA ALA A 93 -21.28 5.31 36.99
C ALA A 93 -21.43 5.97 35.61
N ARG A 94 -20.70 7.07 35.35
CA ARG A 94 -20.67 7.72 34.04
C ARG A 94 -20.11 6.80 32.95
N ALA A 95 -19.00 6.12 33.22
CA ALA A 95 -18.41 5.18 32.27
C ALA A 95 -19.33 3.98 32.01
N ARG A 96 -20.02 3.47 33.03
CA ARG A 96 -21.05 2.43 32.88
C ARG A 96 -22.21 2.90 31.99
N ARG A 97 -22.69 4.13 32.18
CA ARG A 97 -23.78 4.71 31.35
C ARG A 97 -23.37 4.85 29.88
N LEU A 98 -22.10 5.10 29.61
CA LEU A 98 -21.57 5.27 28.25
C LEU A 98 -21.02 3.98 27.65
N ALA A 99 -20.98 2.89 28.41
CA ALA A 99 -20.47 1.61 27.94
C ALA A 99 -21.35 1.08 26.79
N GLY A 100 -20.71 0.68 25.70
CA GLY A 100 -21.41 0.18 24.51
C GLY A 100 -21.97 1.26 23.58
N LEU A 101 -21.91 2.55 23.95
CA LEU A 101 -22.29 3.63 23.06
C LEU A 101 -21.11 4.03 22.16
N LYS A 102 -21.34 4.06 20.84
CA LYS A 102 -20.40 4.58 19.85
C LYS A 102 -20.94 5.90 19.30
N GLY A 103 -20.34 7.01 19.71
CA GLY A 103 -20.66 8.34 19.20
C GLY A 103 -19.85 8.68 17.96
N TYR A 104 -20.47 9.35 16.99
CA TYR A 104 -19.80 9.93 15.83
C TYR A 104 -19.86 11.45 15.92
N VAL A 105 -18.75 12.10 15.59
CA VAL A 105 -18.65 13.57 15.51
C VAL A 105 -18.28 13.92 14.09
N THR A 106 -19.08 14.77 13.46
CA THR A 106 -18.88 15.24 12.09
C THR A 106 -19.02 16.75 12.03
N ASN A 107 -18.30 17.39 11.10
CA ASN A 107 -18.48 18.79 10.74
C ASN A 107 -19.57 18.99 9.67
N MET A 108 -20.22 17.92 9.22
CA MET A 108 -21.31 17.97 8.24
C MET A 108 -22.60 18.49 8.90
N PRO A 109 -23.23 19.55 8.34
CA PRO A 109 -24.51 20.02 8.84
C PRO A 109 -25.60 19.00 8.52
N THR A 110 -26.56 18.83 9.45
CA THR A 110 -27.64 17.83 9.37
C THR A 110 -28.55 17.97 8.14
N ARG A 111 -28.61 19.16 7.54
CA ARG A 111 -29.34 19.39 6.27
C ARG A 111 -28.68 18.75 5.05
N LEU A 112 -27.38 18.49 5.11
CA LEU A 112 -26.61 17.88 4.02
C LEU A 112 -26.49 16.37 4.19
N MET A 113 -26.45 15.90 5.44
CA MET A 113 -26.25 14.49 5.75
C MET A 113 -26.88 14.20 7.11
N ASP A 114 -27.81 13.25 7.13
CA ASP A 114 -28.47 12.88 8.39
C ASP A 114 -27.58 11.96 9.24
N ALA A 115 -28.02 11.69 10.47
CA ALA A 115 -27.24 10.86 11.39
C ALA A 115 -27.06 9.41 10.90
N ALA A 116 -28.06 8.83 10.22
CA ALA A 116 -27.98 7.46 9.72
C ALA A 116 -27.00 7.35 8.56
N GLU A 117 -27.02 8.34 7.66
CA GLU A 117 -26.10 8.44 6.55
C GLU A 117 -24.65 8.64 7.03
N VAL A 118 -24.42 9.50 8.04
CA VAL A 118 -23.09 9.67 8.66
C VAL A 118 -22.56 8.35 9.21
N VAL A 119 -23.41 7.58 9.90
CA VAL A 119 -23.07 6.25 10.41
C VAL A 119 -22.72 5.31 9.25
N SER A 120 -23.56 5.26 8.21
CA SER A 120 -23.34 4.41 7.03
C SER A 120 -22.01 4.74 6.34
N SER A 121 -21.73 6.01 6.04
CA SER A 121 -20.48 6.40 5.40
C SER A 121 -19.25 6.11 6.27
N TYR A 122 -19.37 6.21 7.60
CA TYR A 122 -18.30 5.77 8.48
C TYR A 122 -18.11 4.26 8.43
N HIS A 123 -19.19 3.48 8.31
CA HIS A 123 -19.07 2.04 8.10
C HIS A 123 -18.28 1.74 6.82
N GLU A 124 -18.52 2.48 5.73
CA GLU A 124 -17.80 2.36 4.45
C GLU A 124 -16.30 2.69 4.50
N LEU A 125 -15.78 3.21 5.62
CA LEU A 125 -14.34 3.44 5.80
C LEU A 125 -13.51 2.16 5.64
N TRP A 126 -14.12 0.98 5.84
CA TRP A 126 -13.48 -0.31 5.57
C TRP A 126 -13.00 -0.45 4.10
N HIS A 127 -13.65 0.20 3.13
CA HIS A 127 -13.20 0.20 1.73
C HIS A 127 -11.82 0.85 1.59
N VAL A 128 -11.57 1.90 2.37
CA VAL A 128 -10.27 2.59 2.43
C VAL A 128 -9.22 1.67 3.04
N GLU A 129 -9.55 0.97 4.14
CA GLU A 129 -8.64 0.00 4.75
C GLU A 129 -8.30 -1.17 3.81
N GLN A 130 -9.29 -1.67 3.06
CA GLN A 130 -9.08 -2.67 2.01
C GLN A 130 -8.14 -2.15 0.93
N SER A 131 -8.33 -0.90 0.48
CA SER A 131 -7.46 -0.28 -0.52
C SER A 131 -6.02 -0.14 -0.02
N PHE A 132 -5.84 0.24 1.25
CA PHE A 132 -4.52 0.30 1.88
C PHE A 132 -3.88 -1.08 2.05
N ARG A 133 -4.67 -2.11 2.37
CA ARG A 133 -4.17 -3.48 2.47
C ARG A 133 -3.71 -4.00 1.11
N MET A 134 -4.52 -3.78 0.08
CA MET A 134 -4.23 -4.14 -1.30
C MET A 134 -2.99 -3.41 -1.84
N SER A 135 -2.90 -2.11 -1.57
CA SER A 135 -1.71 -1.32 -1.86
C SER A 135 -0.45 -1.93 -1.22
N LYS A 136 -0.51 -2.30 0.07
CA LYS A 136 0.63 -2.84 0.81
C LYS A 136 1.05 -4.26 0.38
N HIS A 137 0.10 -5.15 0.13
CA HIS A 137 0.38 -6.57 -0.12
C HIS A 137 0.42 -6.92 -1.60
N ASP A 138 -0.57 -6.49 -2.38
CA ASP A 138 -0.71 -6.87 -3.78
C ASP A 138 0.11 -5.96 -4.70
N LEU A 139 0.08 -4.64 -4.44
CA LEU A 139 0.82 -3.64 -5.22
C LEU A 139 2.21 -3.32 -4.63
N ARG A 140 2.61 -4.00 -3.54
CA ARG A 140 3.91 -3.85 -2.86
C ARG A 140 4.28 -2.37 -2.61
N ALA A 141 3.33 -1.57 -2.15
CA ALA A 141 3.49 -0.13 -1.94
C ALA A 141 4.52 0.26 -0.87
N ARG A 142 4.99 -0.68 -0.05
CA ARG A 142 6.09 -0.42 0.87
C ARG A 142 7.33 -0.12 0.02
N PRO A 143 7.96 1.08 0.11
CA PRO A 143 9.13 1.39 -0.68
C PRO A 143 10.21 0.34 -0.44
N VAL A 144 10.53 -0.45 -1.45
CA VAL A 144 11.52 -1.53 -1.35
C VAL A 144 12.85 -0.92 -1.74
N PHE A 145 13.57 -0.38 -0.75
CA PHE A 145 14.92 0.18 -0.88
C PHE A 145 15.05 1.41 -1.80
N HIS A 146 14.01 2.24 -1.90
CA HIS A 146 14.15 3.57 -2.51
C HIS A 146 14.72 4.55 -1.49
N HIS A 147 15.87 5.15 -1.79
CA HIS A 147 16.56 6.11 -0.91
C HIS A 147 16.55 7.54 -1.45
N THR A 148 16.21 7.72 -2.74
CA THR A 148 16.06 9.04 -3.35
C THR A 148 14.58 9.45 -3.32
N ARG A 149 14.35 10.77 -3.19
CA ARG A 149 13.01 11.35 -3.21
C ARG A 149 12.24 10.97 -4.48
N ASP A 150 12.87 11.14 -5.64
CA ASP A 150 12.26 10.86 -6.95
C ASP A 150 11.79 9.41 -7.08
N ALA A 151 12.58 8.45 -6.58
CA ALA A 151 12.21 7.04 -6.64
C ALA A 151 11.02 6.71 -5.72
N ILE A 152 10.94 7.36 -4.56
CA ILE A 152 9.81 7.22 -3.64
C ILE A 152 8.54 7.81 -4.27
N GLU A 153 8.62 9.02 -4.84
CA GLU A 153 7.50 9.69 -5.49
C GLU A 153 7.00 8.90 -6.71
N ALA A 154 7.90 8.40 -7.55
CA ALA A 154 7.55 7.56 -8.69
C ALA A 154 6.84 6.26 -8.25
N HIS A 155 7.38 5.57 -7.24
CA HIS A 155 6.77 4.33 -6.73
C HIS A 155 5.37 4.56 -6.18
N LEU A 156 5.19 5.60 -5.34
CA LEU A 156 3.88 5.94 -4.80
C LEU A 156 2.88 6.32 -5.90
N THR A 157 3.33 7.06 -6.92
CA THR A 157 2.48 7.42 -8.07
C THR A 157 2.01 6.17 -8.83
N MET A 158 2.93 5.24 -9.11
CA MET A 158 2.59 3.98 -9.79
C MET A 158 1.63 3.12 -8.96
N VAL A 159 1.85 3.04 -7.65
CA VAL A 159 0.97 2.32 -6.73
C VAL A 159 -0.44 2.93 -6.72
N MET A 160 -0.56 4.25 -6.66
CA MET A 160 -1.86 4.93 -6.65
C MET A 160 -2.60 4.75 -7.98
N ALA A 161 -1.89 4.84 -9.11
CA ALA A 161 -2.46 4.57 -10.43
C ALA A 161 -2.92 3.11 -10.56
N ALA A 162 -2.10 2.15 -10.13
CA ALA A 162 -2.45 0.74 -10.15
C ALA A 162 -3.66 0.44 -9.24
N LEU A 163 -3.74 1.09 -8.07
CA LEU A 163 -4.88 0.97 -7.16
C LEU A 163 -6.17 1.51 -7.79
N ALA A 164 -6.11 2.66 -8.46
CA ALA A 164 -7.26 3.25 -9.14
C ALA A 164 -7.79 2.33 -10.26
N VAL A 165 -6.90 1.83 -11.11
CA VAL A 165 -7.24 0.86 -12.17
C VAL A 165 -7.82 -0.41 -11.54
N ALA A 166 -7.19 -0.93 -10.51
CA ALA A 166 -7.64 -2.14 -9.84
C ALA A 166 -9.06 -1.99 -9.26
N ARG A 167 -9.38 -0.84 -8.65
CA ARG A 167 -10.73 -0.56 -8.13
C ARG A 167 -11.76 -0.43 -9.24
N TYR A 168 -11.44 0.30 -10.30
CA TYR A 168 -12.30 0.39 -11.48
C TYR A 168 -12.62 -0.99 -12.07
N LEU A 169 -11.61 -1.86 -12.22
CA LEU A 169 -11.79 -3.22 -12.71
C LEU A 169 -12.71 -4.05 -11.80
N GLN A 170 -12.62 -3.91 -10.48
CA GLN A 170 -13.51 -4.62 -9.54
C GLN A 170 -14.95 -4.12 -9.63
N GLU A 171 -15.14 -2.80 -9.74
CA GLU A 171 -16.46 -2.19 -9.81
C GLU A 171 -17.17 -2.54 -11.12
N ALA A 172 -16.46 -2.47 -12.24
CA ALA A 172 -17.01 -2.81 -13.56
C ALA A 172 -17.33 -4.31 -13.71
N THR A 173 -16.54 -5.20 -13.11
CA THR A 173 -16.66 -6.64 -13.34
C THR A 173 -17.27 -7.44 -12.19
N GLY A 174 -17.35 -6.87 -10.98
CA GLY A 174 -17.77 -7.56 -9.76
C GLY A 174 -16.80 -8.65 -9.28
N MET A 175 -15.61 -8.80 -9.88
CA MET A 175 -14.66 -9.86 -9.55
C MET A 175 -13.50 -9.38 -8.66
N SER A 176 -12.81 -10.33 -8.01
CA SER A 176 -11.58 -10.03 -7.29
C SER A 176 -10.42 -9.74 -8.24
N ILE A 177 -9.52 -8.83 -7.88
CA ILE A 177 -8.36 -8.48 -8.72
C ILE A 177 -7.46 -9.68 -9.00
N ALA A 178 -7.24 -10.55 -8.02
CA ALA A 178 -6.46 -11.78 -8.23
C ALA A 178 -7.07 -12.65 -9.34
N ARG A 179 -8.41 -12.74 -9.41
CA ARG A 179 -9.10 -13.45 -10.48
C ARG A 179 -8.94 -12.72 -11.81
N ILE A 180 -9.16 -11.41 -11.85
CA ILE A 180 -9.01 -10.60 -13.07
C ILE A 180 -7.60 -10.73 -13.64
N VAL A 181 -6.56 -10.53 -12.82
CA VAL A 181 -5.15 -10.68 -13.22
C VAL A 181 -4.89 -12.08 -13.73
N ARG A 182 -5.41 -13.12 -13.09
CA ARG A 182 -5.21 -14.51 -13.54
C ARG A 182 -5.86 -14.78 -14.90
N GLU A 183 -7.08 -14.30 -15.13
CA GLU A 183 -7.77 -14.50 -16.42
C GLU A 183 -7.12 -13.68 -17.54
N LEU A 184 -6.66 -12.45 -17.26
CA LEU A 184 -6.08 -11.56 -18.27
C LEU A 184 -4.57 -11.80 -18.53
N ARG A 185 -3.81 -12.32 -17.55
CA ARG A 185 -2.35 -12.49 -17.68
C ARG A 185 -1.93 -13.37 -18.87
N GLY A 186 -2.78 -14.31 -19.27
CA GLY A 186 -2.52 -15.21 -20.38
C GLY A 186 -2.79 -14.60 -21.76
N LEU A 187 -3.44 -13.44 -21.84
CA LEU A 187 -3.73 -12.76 -23.10
C LEU A 187 -2.48 -12.02 -23.56
N GLN A 188 -1.85 -12.55 -24.61
CA GLN A 188 -0.69 -11.95 -25.24
C GLN A 188 -0.91 -11.94 -26.74
N GLU A 189 -0.75 -10.79 -27.36
CA GLU A 189 -0.68 -10.65 -28.81
C GLU A 189 0.78 -10.79 -29.23
N VAL A 190 1.05 -11.66 -30.20
CA VAL A 190 2.41 -11.96 -30.67
C VAL A 190 2.52 -11.65 -32.15
N VAL A 191 3.44 -10.76 -32.52
CA VAL A 191 3.80 -10.50 -33.91
C VAL A 191 4.97 -11.41 -34.28
N ILE A 192 4.69 -12.44 -35.09
CA ILE A 192 5.69 -13.39 -35.58
C ILE A 192 6.23 -12.87 -36.91
N ASN A 193 7.54 -12.66 -37.02
CA ASN A 193 8.20 -12.30 -38.28
C ASN A 193 8.82 -13.55 -38.91
N ILE A 194 8.35 -13.94 -40.09
CA ILE A 194 8.93 -15.02 -40.90
C ILE A 194 9.32 -14.44 -42.24
N ASN A 195 10.64 -14.39 -42.51
CA ASN A 195 11.21 -13.92 -43.79
C ASN A 195 10.72 -12.51 -44.22
N GLY A 196 10.47 -11.61 -43.27
CA GLY A 196 9.98 -10.25 -43.55
C GLY A 196 8.45 -10.13 -43.58
N HIS A 197 7.71 -11.23 -43.44
CA HIS A 197 6.26 -11.23 -43.29
C HIS A 197 5.87 -11.21 -41.80
N HIS A 198 5.10 -10.20 -41.40
CA HIS A 198 4.55 -10.08 -40.07
C HIS A 198 3.20 -10.81 -39.99
N ILE A 199 3.13 -11.86 -39.17
CA ILE A 199 1.90 -12.58 -38.84
C ILE A 199 1.51 -12.15 -37.44
N ASN A 200 0.32 -11.56 -37.30
CA ASN A 200 -0.23 -11.23 -36.00
C ASN A 200 -1.00 -12.42 -35.43
N ALA A 201 -0.54 -12.98 -34.32
CA ALA A 201 -1.24 -14.04 -33.61
C ALA A 201 -2.06 -13.41 -32.48
N ALA A 202 -3.36 -13.24 -32.72
CA ALA A 202 -4.31 -12.78 -31.72
C ALA A 202 -4.46 -13.81 -30.58
N PRO A 203 -4.60 -13.36 -29.31
CA PRO A 203 -4.82 -14.25 -28.19
C PRO A 203 -6.17 -14.96 -28.29
N GLN A 204 -6.20 -16.24 -27.93
CA GLN A 204 -7.45 -16.97 -27.76
C GLN A 204 -8.13 -16.53 -26.46
N LEU A 205 -9.28 -15.88 -26.59
CA LEU A 205 -10.03 -15.39 -25.44
C LEU A 205 -10.77 -16.52 -24.74
N THR A 206 -10.64 -16.60 -23.42
CA THR A 206 -11.52 -17.46 -22.61
C THR A 206 -12.88 -16.78 -22.43
N PRO A 207 -13.98 -17.51 -22.22
CA PRO A 207 -15.30 -16.89 -21.98
C PRO A 207 -15.31 -15.90 -20.82
N LYS A 208 -14.44 -16.09 -19.83
CA LYS A 208 -14.27 -15.15 -18.71
C LYS A 208 -13.48 -13.91 -19.10
N ALA A 209 -12.46 -14.04 -19.94
CA ALA A 209 -11.74 -12.90 -20.50
C ALA A 209 -12.67 -12.04 -21.36
N GLU A 210 -13.53 -12.65 -22.17
CA GLU A 210 -14.55 -11.93 -22.95
C GLU A 210 -15.52 -11.17 -22.06
N GLN A 211 -16.01 -11.80 -20.99
CA GLN A 211 -16.87 -11.13 -20.00
C GLN A 211 -16.18 -9.92 -19.36
N ILE A 212 -14.89 -10.05 -19.02
CA ILE A 212 -14.10 -8.93 -18.49
C ILE A 212 -14.01 -7.80 -19.52
N LEU A 213 -13.57 -8.09 -20.73
CA LEU A 213 -13.37 -7.08 -21.77
C LEU A 213 -14.69 -6.39 -22.16
N THR A 214 -15.78 -7.16 -22.23
CA THR A 214 -17.13 -6.63 -22.48
C THR A 214 -17.58 -5.70 -21.36
N ALA A 215 -17.39 -6.09 -20.09
CA ALA A 215 -17.72 -5.24 -18.95
C ALA A 215 -16.90 -3.93 -18.92
N LEU A 216 -15.70 -3.96 -19.49
CA LEU A 216 -14.83 -2.79 -19.63
C LEU A 216 -15.11 -1.98 -20.90
N SER A 217 -16.14 -2.33 -21.68
CA SER A 217 -16.45 -1.72 -22.99
C SER A 217 -15.25 -1.69 -23.94
N THR A 218 -14.33 -2.63 -23.78
CA THR A 218 -13.12 -2.74 -24.62
C THR A 218 -13.39 -3.82 -25.67
N PRO A 219 -13.43 -3.49 -26.97
CA PRO A 219 -13.69 -4.49 -28.00
C PRO A 219 -12.58 -5.56 -27.98
N PRO A 220 -12.93 -6.85 -28.21
CA PRO A 220 -11.92 -7.88 -28.36
C PRO A 220 -10.96 -7.56 -29.52
N PRO A 221 -9.68 -7.97 -29.45
CA PRO A 221 -8.74 -7.76 -30.55
C PRO A 221 -9.30 -8.36 -31.84
N ALA A 222 -9.19 -7.61 -32.94
CA ALA A 222 -9.70 -8.02 -34.23
C ALA A 222 -8.95 -9.27 -34.72
N HIS A 223 -9.71 -10.28 -35.15
CA HIS A 223 -9.22 -11.51 -35.77
C HIS A 223 -8.80 -11.30 -37.23
#